data_AF-A0A0F9FFU2-F1
#
_entry.id   AF-A0A0F9FFU2-F1
#
_cell.length_a   1.000
_cell.length_b   1.000
_cell.length_c   1.000
_cell.angle_alpha   90.00
_cell.angle_beta   90.00
_cell.angle_gamma   90.00
#
_symmetry.space_group_name_H-M   'P 1'
#
loop_
_entity.id
_entity.type
_entity.pdbx_description
1 polymer ?
#
loop_
_entity_poly.entity_id
_entity_poly.type
_entity_poly.pdbx_seq_one_letter_code
_entity_poly.pdbx_strand_id
1 'polypeptide(L)'
;MKTIWLIIPGADEEAEGREAPIEPGTTAAQLLRAADMNPAHWQLRLEHGDEVIVLGAQDDVYSAVEEGEKVFAASTKMVVGQAA
;
A
#
# COMPACT_ATOMS: atom_id res chain seq x y z
N MET A 1 1.01 -13.71 -12.85
CA MET A 1 2.01 -12.79 -12.29
C MET A 1 1.73 -11.40 -12.83
N LYS A 2 1.83 -10.37 -11.98
CA LYS A 2 1.77 -8.96 -12.32
C LYS A 2 2.89 -8.22 -11.59
N THR A 3 3.29 -7.05 -12.06
CA THR A 3 4.19 -6.14 -11.35
C THR A 3 3.46 -4.85 -11.06
N ILE A 4 3.47 -4.40 -9.81
CA ILE A 4 2.89 -3.13 -9.39
C ILE A 4 3.94 -2.19 -8.83
N TRP A 5 3.59 -0.92 -8.67
CA TRP A 5 4.39 0.08 -7.97
C TRP A 5 3.89 0.26 -6.54
N LEU A 6 4.60 -0.31 -5.56
CA LEU A 6 4.34 -0.06 -4.15
C LEU A 6 4.98 1.27 -3.74
N ILE A 7 4.16 2.25 -3.41
CA ILE A 7 4.57 3.59 -2.98
C ILE A 7 4.60 3.64 -1.46
N ILE A 8 5.80 3.82 -0.90
CA ILE A 8 6.07 3.85 0.53
C ILE A 8 6.36 5.30 0.94
N PRO A 9 5.65 5.88 1.91
CA PRO A 9 5.96 7.22 2.39
C PRO A 9 7.30 7.21 3.14
N GLY A 10 8.17 8.14 2.76
CA GLY A 10 9.45 8.43 3.39
C GLY A 10 9.35 9.53 4.44
N ALA A 11 10.52 10.07 4.84
CA ALA A 11 10.59 11.27 5.66
C ALA A 11 10.38 12.52 4.79
N ASP A 12 9.92 13.61 5.41
CA ASP A 12 9.91 14.95 4.80
C ASP A 12 9.20 15.06 3.43
N GLU A 13 7.99 14.51 3.36
CA GLU A 13 7.10 14.56 2.18
C GLU A 13 7.58 13.78 0.94
N GLU A 14 8.68 13.03 1.06
CA GLU A 14 9.14 12.13 0.01
C GLU A 14 8.40 10.79 0.04
N ALA A 15 8.25 10.14 -1.11
CA ALA A 15 7.74 8.78 -1.21
C ALA A 15 8.66 7.96 -2.11
N GLU A 16 8.95 6.72 -1.70
CA GLU A 16 9.75 5.77 -2.46
C GLU A 16 8.81 4.80 -3.20
N GLY A 17 8.91 4.77 -4.53
CA GLY A 17 8.23 3.76 -5.34
C GLY A 17 9.13 2.54 -5.55
N ARG A 18 8.63 1.35 -5.22
CA ARG A 18 9.31 0.07 -5.46
C ARG A 18 8.45 -0.82 -6.34
N GLU A 19 9.08 -1.49 -7.31
CA GLU A 19 8.41 -2.54 -8.07
C GLU A 19 8.18 -3.76 -7.17
N ALA A 20 6.94 -4.23 -7.12
CA ALA A 20 6.57 -5.41 -6.36
C ALA A 20 5.90 -6.44 -7.29
N PRO A 21 6.56 -7.58 -7.55
CA PRO A 21 5.94 -8.68 -8.26
C PRO A 21 4.88 -9.33 -7.37
N ILE A 22 3.70 -9.56 -7.94
CA ILE A 22 2.55 -10.19 -7.27
C ILE A 22 2.01 -11.37 -8.08
N GLU A 23 1.55 -12.37 -7.36
CA GLU A 23 0.89 -13.57 -7.88
C GLU A 23 -0.54 -13.67 -7.32
N PRO A 24 -1.45 -14.43 -7.96
CA PRO A 24 -2.77 -14.70 -7.40
C PRO A 24 -2.69 -15.16 -5.94
N GLY A 25 -3.48 -14.54 -5.05
CA GLY A 25 -3.43 -14.79 -3.61
C GLY A 25 -2.37 -14.00 -2.84
N THR A 26 -1.62 -13.10 -3.50
CA THR A 26 -0.68 -12.20 -2.80
C THR A 26 -1.48 -11.19 -1.98
N THR A 27 -1.35 -11.28 -0.66
CA THR A 27 -2.09 -10.43 0.27
C THR A 27 -1.39 -9.08 0.52
N ALA A 28 -2.17 -8.07 0.91
CA ALA A 28 -1.62 -6.77 1.30
C ALA A 28 -0.58 -6.88 2.44
N ALA A 29 -0.79 -7.79 3.40
CA ALA A 29 0.18 -8.02 4.47
C ALA A 29 1.51 -8.61 3.99
N GLN A 30 1.50 -9.45 2.95
CA GLN A 30 2.74 -9.98 2.37
C GLN A 30 3.55 -8.87 1.71
N LEU A 31 2.90 -7.99 0.94
CA LEU A 31 3.55 -6.84 0.32
C LEU A 31 4.14 -5.87 1.35
N LEU A 32 3.37 -5.54 2.38
CA LEU A 32 3.85 -4.66 3.46
C LEU A 32 5.07 -5.26 4.17
N ARG A 33 5.04 -6.56 4.50
CA ARG A 33 6.20 -7.23 5.11
C ARG A 33 7.41 -7.27 4.19
N ALA A 34 7.23 -7.45 2.88
CA ALA A 34 8.32 -7.42 1.90
C ALA A 34 8.96 -6.03 1.79
N ALA A 35 8.21 -4.98 2.14
CA ALA A 35 8.69 -3.60 2.25
C ALA A 35 9.19 -3.23 3.66
N ASP A 36 9.42 -4.20 4.55
CA ASP A 36 9.80 -4.01 5.96
C ASP A 36 8.78 -3.19 6.78
N MET A 37 7.51 -3.19 6.36
CA MET A 37 6.41 -2.50 7.03
C MET A 37 5.56 -3.47 7.85
N ASN A 38 5.17 -3.06 9.06
CA ASN A 38 4.32 -3.89 9.91
C ASN A 38 2.83 -3.74 9.50
N PRO A 39 2.15 -4.81 9.02
CA PRO A 39 0.75 -4.74 8.62
C PRO A 39 -0.25 -4.48 9.76
N ALA A 40 0.19 -4.46 11.02
CA ALA A 40 -0.61 -3.98 12.14
C ALA A 40 -0.66 -2.44 12.24
N HIS A 41 0.28 -1.75 11.60
CA HIS A 41 0.41 -0.28 11.63
C HIS A 41 0.27 0.36 10.25
N TRP A 42 0.27 -0.46 9.20
CA TRP A 42 0.23 -0.04 7.82
C TRP A 42 -0.83 -0.82 7.06
N GLN A 43 -1.44 -0.17 6.09
CA GLN A 43 -2.42 -0.73 5.17
C GLN A 43 -2.09 -0.27 3.76
N LEU A 44 -2.60 -1.00 2.75
CA LEU A 44 -2.48 -0.58 1.36
C LEU A 44 -3.73 0.19 0.92
N ARG A 45 -3.54 1.14 0.03
CA ARG A 45 -4.60 1.95 -0.58
C ARG A 45 -4.39 2.02 -2.08
N LEU A 46 -5.48 1.92 -2.81
CA LEU A 46 -5.56 2.19 -4.24
C LEU A 46 -6.23 3.55 -4.42
N GLU A 47 -5.64 4.41 -5.25
CA GLU A 47 -6.15 5.75 -5.53
C GLU A 47 -6.54 5.83 -7.01
N HIS A 48 -7.85 5.85 -7.28
CA HIS A 48 -8.43 5.92 -8.62
C HIS A 48 -9.18 7.24 -8.77
N GLY A 49 -8.48 8.29 -9.19
CA GLY A 49 -9.06 9.63 -9.26
C GLY A 49 -9.46 10.12 -7.87
N ASP A 50 -10.76 10.27 -7.63
CA ASP A 50 -11.32 10.68 -6.33
C ASP A 50 -11.67 9.50 -5.41
N GLU A 51 -11.59 8.26 -5.91
CA GLU A 51 -11.91 7.06 -5.13
C GLU A 51 -10.67 6.49 -4.45
N VAL A 52 -10.80 6.18 -3.15
CA VAL A 52 -9.76 5.53 -2.36
C VAL A 52 -10.27 4.19 -1.85
N ILE A 53 -9.69 3.11 -2.34
CA ILE A 53 -10.00 1.75 -1.92
C ILE A 53 -8.95 1.31 -0.90
N VAL A 54 -9.39 0.97 0.31
CA VAL A 54 -8.52 0.45 1.37
C VAL A 54 -8.47 -1.07 1.29
N LEU A 55 -7.27 -1.64 1.16
CA LEU A 55 -7.06 -3.08 1.21
C LEU A 55 -6.69 -3.50 2.64
N GLY A 56 -7.50 -4.38 3.20
CA GLY A 56 -7.23 -5.06 4.45
C GLY A 56 -6.05 -6.03 4.34
N ALA A 57 -5.47 -6.38 5.48
CA ALA A 57 -4.25 -7.19 5.55
C ALA A 57 -4.34 -8.55 4.81
N GLN A 58 -5.53 -9.13 4.70
CA GLN A 58 -5.77 -10.43 4.07
C GLN A 58 -6.35 -10.32 2.65
N ASP A 59 -6.59 -9.10 2.15
CA ASP A 59 -7.18 -8.91 0.83
C ASP A 59 -6.16 -9.28 -0.25
N ASP A 60 -6.64 -9.98 -1.28
CA ASP A 60 -5.83 -10.36 -2.44
C ASP A 60 -5.60 -9.13 -3.33
N VAL A 61 -4.35 -8.69 -3.36
CA VAL A 61 -3.93 -7.52 -4.13
C VAL A 61 -3.99 -7.83 -5.62
N TYR A 62 -3.70 -9.07 -6.03
CA TYR A 62 -3.65 -9.46 -7.45
C TYR A 62 -5.00 -9.26 -8.17
N SER A 63 -6.09 -9.50 -7.45
CA SER A 63 -7.45 -9.30 -7.94
C SER A 63 -7.91 -7.84 -7.89
N ALA A 64 -7.28 -7.01 -7.07
CA ALA A 64 -7.69 -5.62 -6.86
C ALA A 64 -6.98 -4.62 -7.79
N VAL A 65 -5.89 -5.02 -8.46
CA VAL A 65 -5.02 -4.11 -9.24
C VAL A 65 -4.70 -4.64 -10.64
N GLU A 66 -4.29 -3.74 -11.52
CA GLU A 66 -3.76 -4.01 -12.86
C GLU A 66 -2.23 -3.98 -12.92
N GLU A 67 -1.66 -4.39 -14.05
CA GLU A 67 -0.21 -4.33 -14.29
C GLU A 67 0.28 -2.88 -14.29
N GLY A 68 1.35 -2.60 -13.54
CA GLY A 68 1.97 -1.28 -13.44
C GLY A 68 1.19 -0.31 -12.55
N GLU A 69 0.13 -0.75 -11.88
CA GLU A 69 -0.69 0.12 -11.04
C GLU A 69 0.07 0.56 -9.77
N LYS A 70 -0.25 1.76 -9.28
CA LYS A 70 0.33 2.31 -8.05
C LYS A 70 -0.52 1.93 -6.84
N VAL A 71 0.15 1.39 -5.83
CA VAL A 71 -0.46 0.99 -4.56
C VAL A 71 0.26 1.72 -3.44
N PHE A 72 -0.47 2.45 -2.60
CA PHE A 72 0.11 3.32 -1.60
C PHE A 72 0.07 2.66 -0.21
N ALA A 73 1.19 2.64 0.49
CA ALA A 73 1.23 2.26 1.89
C ALA A 73 0.85 3.47 2.75
N ALA A 74 -0.12 3.30 3.65
CA ALA A 74 -0.56 4.34 4.56
C ALA A 74 -0.61 3.84 5.99
N SER A 75 -0.23 4.70 6.94
CA SER A 75 -0.32 4.40 8.37
C SER A 75 -1.79 4.23 8.77
N THR A 76 -2.08 3.19 9.54
CA THR A 76 -3.39 2.97 10.19
C THR A 76 -3.57 3.89 11.41
N LYS A 77 -2.47 4.41 11.97
CA LYS A 77 -2.52 5.41 13.04
C LYS A 77 -2.73 6.79 12.43
N MET A 78 -3.93 7.35 12.59
CA MET A 78 -4.15 8.79 12.45
C MET A 78 -3.54 9.50 13.66
N VAL A 79 -2.48 10.27 13.45
CA VAL A 79 -2.11 11.33 14.39
C VAL A 79 -2.92 12.56 13.99
N VAL A 80 -4.05 12.79 14.66
CA VAL A 80 -4.78 14.06 14.51
C VAL A 80 -3.91 15.11 15.20
N GLY A 81 -3.22 15.95 14.41
CA GLY A 81 -2.48 17.08 14.95
C GLY A 81 -3.45 18.04 15.63
N GLN A 82 -3.35 18.16 16.95
CA GLN A 82 -3.94 19.27 17.68
C GLN A 82 -3.20 20.53 17.24
N ALA A 83 -3.85 21.34 16.40
CA ALA A 83 -3.35 22.68 16.10
C ALA A 83 -3.19 23.45 17.42
N ALA A 84 -1.97 23.92 17.69
CA ALA A 84 -1.66 24.84 18.78
C ALA A 84 -1.97 26.27 18.35
#